data_AF-A0A6B3EVR0-F1
#
_entry.id   AF-A0A6B3EVR0-F1
#
_cell.length_a   1.000
_cell.length_b   1.000
_cell.length_c   1.000
_cell.angle_alpha   90.00
_cell.angle_beta   90.00
_cell.angle_gamma   90.00
#
_symmetry.space_group_name_H-M   'P 1'
#
loop_
_entity.id
_entity.type
_entity.pdbx_description
1 polymer ?
#
loop_
_entity_poly.entity_id
_entity_poly.type
_entity_poly.pdbx_seq_one_letter_code
_entity_poly.pdbx_strand_id
1 'polypeptide(L)'
;TDRDVHAWADSWLRTTGVDTLTPAFDKTGTRLTVRHEGTRPHRVRLGLWDLDPEGAPRRRPDTWLDLTPGTPTTLTVDAPRPALVLLNDHDHTYAKTGFDDTSHATLTTHLSGITDPLSRAVVWTALRNAVRDNRLAPADYLAVVRAHLPHEDDAAVVRGVLQFAHTQVADQYTDATRRPEALSLLGDTCRDLLRRTED
;
A
#
# COMPACT_ATOMS: atom_id res chain seq x y z
N THR A 1 25.84 0.74 -21.54
CA THR A 1 24.53 1.31 -21.18
C THR A 1 24.73 2.80 -21.00
N ASP A 2 23.89 3.64 -21.60
CA ASP A 2 24.06 5.11 -21.57
C ASP A 2 23.49 5.77 -20.29
N ARG A 3 23.35 5.00 -19.20
CA ARG A 3 22.82 5.51 -17.93
C ARG A 3 23.96 6.06 -17.07
N ASP A 4 23.84 7.32 -16.67
CA ASP A 4 24.81 8.01 -15.82
C ASP A 4 24.76 7.48 -14.39
N VAL A 5 25.74 6.64 -14.04
CA VAL A 5 25.87 6.04 -12.71
C VAL A 5 26.28 7.07 -11.65
N HIS A 6 27.02 8.12 -12.02
CA HIS A 6 27.43 9.15 -11.06
C HIS A 6 26.24 9.99 -10.63
N ALA A 7 25.42 10.44 -11.58
CA ALA A 7 24.17 11.14 -11.29
C ALA A 7 23.18 10.28 -10.49
N TRP A 8 23.09 8.99 -10.78
CA TRP A 8 22.30 8.04 -9.99
C TRP A 8 22.83 7.95 -8.54
N ALA A 9 24.13 7.79 -8.34
CA ALA A 9 24.73 7.68 -7.00
C ALA A 9 24.56 8.98 -6.19
N ASP A 10 24.66 10.14 -6.84
CA ASP A 10 24.39 11.43 -6.21
C ASP A 10 22.96 11.51 -5.69
N SER A 11 22.00 11.05 -6.48
CA SER A 11 20.58 11.07 -6.11
C SER A 11 20.22 10.02 -5.05
N TRP A 12 20.79 8.81 -5.12
CA TRP A 12 20.35 7.68 -4.31
C TRP A 12 21.20 7.39 -3.07
N LEU A 13 22.51 7.62 -3.15
CA LEU A 13 23.45 7.25 -2.10
C LEU A 13 23.98 8.45 -1.31
N ARG A 14 23.90 9.67 -1.87
CA ARG A 14 24.43 10.90 -1.25
C ARG A 14 23.35 11.84 -0.70
N THR A 15 22.09 11.41 -0.71
CA THR A 15 20.96 12.14 -0.12
C THR A 15 20.28 11.31 0.97
N THR A 16 19.62 11.96 1.92
CA THR A 16 18.90 11.31 3.02
C THR A 16 17.38 11.30 2.80
N GLY A 17 16.64 10.59 3.66
CA GLY A 17 15.18 10.57 3.63
C GLY A 17 14.58 9.62 2.60
N VAL A 18 13.25 9.60 2.53
CA VAL A 18 12.45 8.75 1.63
C VAL A 18 11.41 9.59 0.91
N ASP A 19 11.28 9.39 -0.38
CA ASP A 19 10.31 10.07 -1.23
C ASP A 19 8.91 9.47 -1.01
N THR A 20 7.86 10.28 -1.23
CA THR A 20 6.47 9.84 -1.17
C THR A 20 5.77 10.04 -2.52
N LEU A 21 5.13 8.99 -3.01
CA LEU A 21 4.40 8.95 -4.27
C LEU A 21 2.92 8.72 -4.01
N THR A 22 2.05 9.63 -4.47
CA THR A 22 0.61 9.54 -4.23
C THR A 22 -0.16 9.66 -5.55
N PRO A 23 -0.99 8.67 -5.92
CA PRO A 23 -1.85 8.76 -7.09
C PRO A 23 -3.02 9.72 -6.83
N ALA A 24 -3.45 10.45 -7.86
CA ALA A 24 -4.67 11.26 -7.82
C ALA A 24 -5.36 11.23 -9.19
N PHE A 25 -6.64 10.92 -9.21
CA PHE A 25 -7.45 11.06 -10.42
C PHE A 25 -8.05 12.46 -10.54
N ASP A 26 -8.25 12.88 -11.78
CA ASP A 26 -9.16 13.96 -12.08
C ASP A 26 -10.63 13.57 -11.81
N LYS A 27 -11.53 14.55 -11.86
CA LYS A 27 -12.96 14.34 -11.57
C LYS A 27 -13.63 13.34 -12.53
N THR A 28 -13.08 13.16 -13.73
CA THR A 28 -13.62 12.22 -14.72
C THR A 28 -13.16 10.78 -14.48
N GLY A 29 -12.12 10.57 -13.66
CA GLY A 29 -11.52 9.26 -13.43
C GLY A 29 -10.72 8.73 -14.62
N THR A 30 -10.40 9.57 -15.59
CA THR A 30 -9.67 9.18 -16.81
C THR A 30 -8.22 9.64 -16.81
N ARG A 31 -7.87 10.61 -15.98
CA ARG A 31 -6.50 11.14 -15.90
C ARG A 31 -5.92 10.88 -14.52
N LEU A 32 -4.89 10.03 -14.47
CA LEU A 32 -4.11 9.78 -13.27
C LEU A 32 -2.90 10.70 -13.25
N THR A 33 -2.69 11.40 -12.14
CA THR A 33 -1.49 12.18 -11.85
C THR A 33 -0.79 11.58 -10.63
N VAL A 34 0.53 11.38 -10.72
CA VAL A 34 1.34 10.98 -9.56
C VAL A 34 1.95 12.23 -8.94
N ARG A 35 1.53 12.55 -7.71
CA ARG A 35 2.19 13.55 -6.88
C ARG A 35 3.46 12.94 -6.29
N HIS A 36 4.59 13.63 -6.48
CA HIS A 36 5.91 13.20 -6.05
C HIS A 36 6.48 14.23 -5.07
N GLU A 37 6.59 13.83 -3.81
CA GLU A 37 7.22 14.60 -2.74
C GLU A 37 8.61 14.00 -2.47
N GLY A 38 9.66 14.66 -2.92
CA GLY A 38 11.04 14.18 -2.77
C GLY A 38 11.95 14.64 -3.91
N THR A 39 13.15 14.06 -4.00
CA THR A 39 14.21 14.53 -4.88
C THR A 39 14.83 13.44 -5.75
N ARG A 40 14.37 12.19 -5.63
CA ARG A 40 14.98 11.05 -6.34
C ARG A 40 14.17 10.70 -7.59
N PRO A 41 14.82 10.42 -8.74
CA PRO A 41 14.10 9.86 -9.87
C PRO A 41 13.69 8.42 -9.59
N HIS A 42 12.44 8.06 -9.85
CA HIS A 42 11.92 6.71 -9.63
C HIS A 42 11.46 6.06 -10.92
N ARG A 43 11.63 4.74 -11.01
CA ARG A 43 10.93 3.92 -12.01
C ARG A 43 10.04 2.93 -11.27
N VAL A 44 8.73 3.10 -11.41
CA VAL A 44 7.73 2.30 -10.68
C VAL A 44 6.84 1.54 -11.64
N ARG A 45 6.39 0.37 -11.21
CA ARG A 45 5.29 -0.34 -11.86
C ARG A 45 3.97 0.22 -11.33
N LEU A 46 3.09 0.61 -12.24
CA LEU A 46 1.73 1.03 -11.95
C LEU A 46 0.83 -0.20 -12.08
N GLY A 47 0.33 -0.68 -10.95
CA GLY A 47 -0.74 -1.67 -10.93
C GLY A 47 -2.09 -0.97 -10.95
N LEU A 48 -3.00 -1.45 -11.82
CA LEU A 48 -4.39 -1.05 -11.87
C LEU A 48 -5.25 -2.31 -11.73
N TRP A 49 -6.26 -2.26 -10.86
CA TRP A 49 -7.19 -3.38 -10.68
C TRP A 49 -8.63 -2.92 -10.80
N ASP A 50 -9.42 -3.76 -11.46
CA ASP A 50 -10.88 -3.73 -11.44
C ASP A 50 -11.40 -4.74 -10.41
N LEU A 51 -12.69 -4.66 -10.11
CA LEU A 51 -13.40 -5.72 -9.41
C LEU A 51 -14.22 -6.49 -10.44
N ASP A 52 -14.14 -7.82 -10.42
CA ASP A 52 -15.05 -8.66 -11.20
C ASP A 52 -16.47 -8.65 -10.58
N PRO A 53 -17.49 -9.24 -11.24
CA PRO A 53 -18.86 -9.26 -10.73
C PRO A 53 -19.00 -9.88 -9.33
N GLU A 54 -18.07 -10.76 -8.94
CA GLU A 54 -18.00 -11.39 -7.62
C GLU A 54 -17.22 -10.55 -6.59
N GLY A 55 -16.65 -9.41 -7.01
CA GLY A 55 -15.90 -8.50 -6.15
C GLY A 55 -14.44 -8.87 -5.94
N ALA A 56 -13.88 -9.78 -6.75
CA ALA A 56 -12.46 -10.14 -6.68
C ALA A 56 -11.61 -9.16 -7.50
N PRO A 57 -10.47 -8.66 -6.95
CA PRO A 57 -9.54 -7.81 -7.69
C PRO A 57 -8.97 -8.52 -8.93
N ARG A 58 -9.20 -7.94 -10.11
CA ARG A 58 -8.63 -8.37 -11.39
C ARG A 58 -7.68 -7.33 -11.92
N ARG A 59 -6.44 -7.76 -12.16
CA ARG A 59 -5.35 -6.88 -12.58
C ARG A 59 -5.43 -6.56 -14.06
N ARG A 60 -5.29 -5.28 -14.41
CA ARG A 60 -5.10 -4.82 -15.79
C ARG A 60 -3.64 -5.05 -16.27
N PRO A 61 -3.34 -4.90 -17.57
CA PRO A 61 -1.98 -4.95 -18.08
C PRO A 61 -1.06 -3.92 -17.41
N ASP A 62 0.21 -4.28 -17.34
CA ASP A 62 1.24 -3.47 -16.70
C ASP A 62 1.59 -2.20 -17.43
N THR A 63 1.81 -1.15 -16.64
CA THR A 63 2.41 0.09 -17.11
C THR A 63 3.60 0.46 -16.23
N TRP A 64 4.72 0.82 -16.86
CA TRP A 64 5.88 1.38 -16.16
C TRP A 64 5.81 2.90 -16.22
N LEU A 65 6.09 3.56 -15.09
CA LEU A 65 6.20 5.01 -14.99
C LEU A 65 7.61 5.40 -14.59
N ASP A 66 8.20 6.32 -15.34
CA ASP A 66 9.40 7.04 -14.95
C ASP A 66 8.98 8.38 -14.33
N LEU A 67 9.28 8.56 -13.04
CA LEU A 67 8.89 9.72 -12.25
C LEU A 67 10.12 10.60 -12.02
N THR A 68 10.05 11.82 -12.52
CA THR A 68 11.11 12.82 -12.34
C THR A 68 10.71 13.81 -11.24
N PRO A 69 11.55 14.02 -10.22
CA PRO A 69 11.25 14.95 -9.13
C PRO A 69 10.95 16.36 -9.67
N GLY A 70 9.94 17.02 -9.09
CA GLY A 70 9.49 18.35 -9.49
C GLY A 70 8.68 18.41 -10.79
N THR A 71 8.51 17.29 -11.50
CA THR A 71 7.70 17.23 -12.73
C THR A 71 6.47 16.34 -12.51
N PRO A 72 5.23 16.87 -12.63
CA PRO A 72 4.04 16.05 -12.56
C PRO A 72 4.05 14.96 -13.63
N THR A 73 3.88 13.71 -13.23
CA THR A 73 3.70 12.60 -14.18
C THR A 73 2.21 12.32 -14.31
N THR A 74 1.69 12.46 -15.52
CA THR A 74 0.26 12.36 -15.82
C THR A 74 0.05 11.41 -16.99
N LEU A 75 -0.93 10.53 -16.89
CA LEU A 75 -1.33 9.62 -17.95
C LEU A 75 -2.85 9.49 -18.05
N THR A 76 -3.32 9.17 -19.24
CA THR A 76 -4.71 8.75 -19.46
C THR A 76 -4.83 7.27 -19.12
N VAL A 77 -5.85 6.93 -18.33
CA VAL A 77 -6.23 5.58 -17.96
C VAL A 77 -7.53 5.23 -18.68
N ASP A 78 -7.58 4.03 -19.26
CA ASP A 78 -8.77 3.56 -19.98
C ASP A 78 -9.99 3.49 -19.06
N ALA A 79 -11.14 3.95 -19.57
CA ALA A 79 -12.40 3.86 -18.86
C ALA A 79 -12.90 2.39 -18.77
N PRO A 80 -13.64 2.01 -17.70
CA PRO A 80 -13.96 2.82 -16.52
C PRO A 80 -12.75 3.06 -15.61
N ARG A 81 -12.82 4.02 -14.68
CA ARG A 81 -11.77 4.23 -13.67
C ARG A 81 -11.53 2.92 -12.89
N PRO A 82 -10.26 2.47 -12.72
CA PRO A 82 -9.98 1.25 -11.96
C PRO A 82 -10.39 1.39 -10.48
N ALA A 83 -10.77 0.28 -9.86
CA ALA A 83 -11.14 0.26 -8.44
C ALA A 83 -9.94 0.56 -7.54
N LEU A 84 -8.76 0.03 -7.88
CA LEU A 84 -7.52 0.20 -7.13
C LEU A 84 -6.38 0.65 -8.05
N VAL A 85 -5.60 1.61 -7.56
CA VAL A 85 -4.29 1.99 -8.09
C VAL A 85 -3.21 1.77 -7.05
N LEU A 86 -2.20 0.97 -7.41
CA LEU A 86 -1.03 0.70 -6.58
C LEU A 86 0.20 1.21 -7.32
N LEU A 87 0.82 2.25 -6.75
CA LEU A 87 2.14 2.66 -7.17
C LEU A 87 3.19 1.72 -6.57
N ASN A 88 4.31 1.56 -7.30
CA ASN A 88 5.40 0.68 -6.91
C ASN A 88 4.94 -0.77 -6.71
N ASP A 89 4.04 -1.23 -7.59
CA ASP A 89 3.62 -2.63 -7.56
C ASP A 89 4.84 -3.56 -7.74
N HIS A 90 4.87 -4.66 -7.00
CA HIS A 90 6.03 -5.56 -6.86
C HIS A 90 7.34 -4.90 -6.35
N ASP A 91 7.25 -3.74 -5.68
CA ASP A 91 8.32 -3.13 -4.88
C ASP A 91 9.66 -2.87 -5.62
N HIS A 92 9.58 -2.23 -6.79
CA HIS A 92 10.74 -1.96 -7.64
C HIS A 92 11.57 -0.71 -7.28
N THR A 93 11.07 0.16 -6.41
CA THR A 93 11.79 1.35 -5.94
C THR A 93 11.72 1.52 -4.43
N TYR A 94 12.72 2.19 -3.86
CA TYR A 94 12.66 2.65 -2.48
C TYR A 94 11.91 3.99 -2.38
N ALA A 95 10.60 3.92 -2.09
CA ALA A 95 9.73 5.06 -1.84
C ALA A 95 8.54 4.66 -0.94
N LYS A 96 7.94 5.63 -0.25
CA LYS A 96 6.61 5.46 0.33
C LYS A 96 5.56 5.64 -0.78
N THR A 97 4.51 4.83 -0.75
CA THR A 97 3.36 5.00 -1.65
C THR A 97 2.11 5.30 -0.83
N GLY A 98 1.27 6.19 -1.37
CA GLY A 98 -0.05 6.50 -0.85
C GLY A 98 -1.16 5.97 -1.75
N PHE A 99 -2.40 6.15 -1.32
CA PHE A 99 -3.61 5.81 -2.05
C PHE A 99 -4.47 7.05 -2.29
N ASP A 100 -5.25 7.02 -3.35
CA ASP A 100 -6.41 7.91 -3.46
C ASP A 100 -7.60 7.32 -2.71
N ASP A 101 -8.64 8.12 -2.51
CA ASP A 101 -9.77 7.77 -1.64
C ASP A 101 -10.49 6.49 -2.11
N THR A 102 -10.67 6.30 -3.42
CA THR A 102 -11.34 5.09 -3.93
C THR A 102 -10.46 3.86 -3.82
N SER A 103 -9.15 3.97 -4.06
CA SER A 103 -8.22 2.86 -3.83
C SER A 103 -8.21 2.49 -2.35
N HIS A 104 -8.21 3.48 -1.46
CA HIS A 104 -8.28 3.25 -0.02
C HIS A 104 -9.57 2.51 0.36
N ALA A 105 -10.74 2.97 -0.10
CA ALA A 105 -12.02 2.31 0.13
C ALA A 105 -12.11 0.90 -0.48
N THR A 106 -11.46 0.66 -1.62
CA THR A 106 -11.38 -0.67 -2.21
C THR A 106 -10.55 -1.60 -1.32
N LEU A 107 -9.42 -1.12 -0.81
CA LEU A 107 -8.52 -1.90 0.04
C LEU A 107 -9.09 -2.21 1.41
N THR A 108 -9.99 -1.39 1.96
CA THR A 108 -10.66 -1.71 3.23
C THR A 108 -11.62 -2.90 3.12
N THR A 109 -11.98 -3.29 1.89
CA THR A 109 -13.00 -4.34 1.63
C THR A 109 -12.46 -5.53 0.83
N HIS A 110 -11.44 -5.32 -0.02
CA HIS A 110 -11.00 -6.31 -1.01
C HIS A 110 -9.51 -6.67 -0.96
N LEU A 111 -8.73 -6.17 0.01
CA LEU A 111 -7.25 -6.37 0.04
C LEU A 111 -6.85 -7.83 -0.07
N SER A 112 -7.44 -8.72 0.71
CA SER A 112 -7.11 -10.16 0.71
C SER A 112 -7.47 -10.88 -0.60
N GLY A 113 -8.27 -10.24 -1.48
CA GLY A 113 -8.56 -10.77 -2.82
C GLY A 113 -7.44 -10.51 -3.83
N ILE A 114 -6.44 -9.68 -3.51
CA ILE A 114 -5.26 -9.48 -4.36
C ILE A 114 -4.42 -10.77 -4.34
N THR A 115 -4.29 -11.43 -5.48
CA THR A 115 -3.65 -12.75 -5.56
C THR A 115 -2.13 -12.71 -5.44
N ASP A 116 -1.49 -11.63 -5.89
CA ASP A 116 -0.03 -11.50 -5.82
C ASP A 116 0.44 -11.09 -4.41
N PRO A 117 1.29 -11.90 -3.75
CA PRO A 117 1.75 -11.62 -2.39
C PRO A 117 2.65 -10.37 -2.30
N LEU A 118 3.41 -10.03 -3.35
CA LEU A 118 4.24 -8.82 -3.33
C LEU A 118 3.36 -7.57 -3.44
N SER A 119 2.31 -7.58 -4.27
CA SER A 119 1.31 -6.50 -4.29
C SER A 119 0.65 -6.32 -2.92
N ARG A 120 0.26 -7.42 -2.23
CA ARG A 120 -0.27 -7.35 -0.86
C ARG A 120 0.76 -6.77 0.12
N ALA A 121 2.02 -7.17 0.03
CA ALA A 121 3.09 -6.64 0.87
C ALA A 121 3.30 -5.12 0.68
N VAL A 122 3.23 -4.62 -0.56
CA VAL A 122 3.28 -3.18 -0.86
C VAL A 122 2.08 -2.47 -0.24
N VAL A 123 0.87 -3.04 -0.36
CA VAL A 123 -0.34 -2.47 0.26
C VAL A 123 -0.20 -2.37 1.78
N TRP A 124 0.18 -3.46 2.46
CA TRP A 124 0.36 -3.47 3.90
C TRP A 124 1.43 -2.47 4.36
N THR A 125 2.51 -2.33 3.59
CA THR A 125 3.56 -1.35 3.84
C THR A 125 3.05 0.08 3.69
N ALA A 126 2.26 0.36 2.66
CA ALA A 126 1.63 1.66 2.45
C ALA A 126 0.65 2.02 3.57
N LEU A 127 -0.21 1.08 4.00
CA LEU A 127 -1.13 1.27 5.14
C LEU A 127 -0.36 1.53 6.45
N ARG A 128 0.71 0.77 6.71
CA ARG A 128 1.59 0.99 7.86
C ARG A 128 2.20 2.38 7.86
N ASN A 129 2.69 2.82 6.69
CA ASN A 129 3.27 4.16 6.54
C ASN A 129 2.19 5.24 6.71
N ALA A 130 0.97 5.02 6.23
CA ALA A 130 -0.14 5.95 6.41
C ALA A 130 -0.48 6.16 7.90
N VAL A 131 -0.44 5.11 8.74
CA VAL A 131 -0.58 5.27 10.20
C VAL A 131 0.54 6.13 10.77
N ARG A 132 1.80 5.82 10.41
CA ARG A 132 2.98 6.58 10.88
C ARG A 132 2.99 8.04 10.44
N ASP A 133 2.44 8.32 9.27
CA ASP A 133 2.35 9.65 8.68
C ASP A 133 1.06 10.39 9.08
N ASN A 134 0.29 9.84 10.04
CA ASN A 134 -0.98 10.38 10.54
C ASN A 134 -2.03 10.62 9.43
N ARG A 135 -2.04 9.75 8.42
CA ARG A 135 -3.01 9.74 7.31
C ARG A 135 -4.05 8.62 7.43
N LEU A 136 -3.84 7.67 8.35
CA LEU A 136 -4.77 6.60 8.66
C LEU A 136 -4.86 6.46 10.18
N ALA A 137 -6.07 6.41 10.73
CA ALA A 137 -6.23 6.26 12.17
C ALA A 137 -5.77 4.85 12.61
N PRO A 138 -5.14 4.71 13.79
CA PRO A 138 -4.78 3.41 14.37
C PRO A 138 -5.94 2.40 14.40
N ALA A 139 -7.15 2.85 14.75
CA ALA A 139 -8.34 2.01 14.81
C ALA A 139 -8.76 1.50 13.42
N ASP A 140 -8.69 2.36 12.39
CA ASP A 140 -9.02 1.98 11.01
C ASP A 140 -8.02 0.96 10.46
N TYR A 141 -6.73 1.11 10.79
CA TYR A 141 -5.72 0.11 10.46
C TYR A 141 -6.03 -1.25 11.12
N LEU A 142 -6.41 -1.26 12.41
CA LEU A 142 -6.81 -2.50 13.09
C LEU A 142 -8.07 -3.13 12.48
N ALA A 143 -9.02 -2.33 11.99
CA ALA A 143 -10.17 -2.84 11.27
C ALA A 143 -9.75 -3.55 9.97
N VAL A 144 -8.83 -2.97 9.19
CA VAL A 144 -8.28 -3.61 7.99
C VAL A 144 -7.51 -4.90 8.35
N VAL A 145 -6.72 -4.89 9.44
CA VAL A 145 -6.04 -6.08 9.96
C VAL A 145 -7.06 -7.18 10.29
N ARG A 146 -8.12 -6.86 11.03
CA ARG A 146 -9.14 -7.84 11.41
C ARG A 146 -9.83 -8.46 10.20
N ALA A 147 -10.14 -7.62 9.20
CA ALA A 147 -10.87 -8.02 8.01
C ALA A 147 -10.03 -8.89 7.05
N HIS A 148 -8.74 -8.59 6.89
CA HIS A 148 -7.95 -9.19 5.80
C HIS A 148 -6.81 -10.10 6.26
N LEU A 149 -6.23 -9.87 7.43
CA LEU A 149 -5.10 -10.67 7.88
C LEU A 149 -5.44 -12.16 8.08
N PRO A 150 -6.65 -12.56 8.54
CA PRO A 150 -7.03 -13.98 8.59
C PRO A 150 -7.00 -14.70 7.23
N HIS A 151 -7.03 -13.96 6.13
CA HIS A 151 -6.99 -14.48 4.77
C HIS A 151 -5.61 -14.34 4.10
N GLU A 152 -4.62 -13.78 4.80
CA GLU A 152 -3.24 -13.66 4.29
C GLU A 152 -2.49 -14.98 4.46
N ASP A 153 -1.97 -15.55 3.37
CA ASP A 153 -1.26 -16.82 3.34
C ASP A 153 0.28 -16.67 3.36
N ASP A 154 0.80 -15.45 3.12
CA ASP A 154 2.23 -15.19 3.21
C ASP A 154 2.67 -14.96 4.67
N ALA A 155 3.47 -15.89 5.20
CA ALA A 155 3.93 -15.84 6.59
C ALA A 155 4.80 -14.62 6.93
N ALA A 156 5.53 -14.04 5.96
CA ALA A 156 6.32 -12.85 6.18
C ALA A 156 5.43 -11.61 6.29
N VAL A 157 4.39 -11.52 5.46
CA VAL A 157 3.36 -10.47 5.55
C VAL A 157 2.62 -10.58 6.89
N VAL A 158 2.11 -11.78 7.25
CA VAL A 158 1.41 -11.99 8.53
C VAL A 158 2.24 -11.53 9.72
N ARG A 159 3.50 -11.99 9.80
CA ARG A 159 4.41 -11.63 10.88
C ARG A 159 4.66 -10.11 10.92
N GLY A 160 4.90 -9.48 9.78
CA GLY A 160 5.16 -8.05 9.69
C GLY A 160 3.97 -7.20 10.15
N VAL A 161 2.76 -7.57 9.71
CA VAL A 161 1.51 -6.89 10.08
C VAL A 161 1.22 -7.07 11.57
N LEU A 162 1.27 -8.30 12.10
CA LEU A 162 1.04 -8.55 13.53
C LEU A 162 2.06 -7.81 14.41
N GLN A 163 3.35 -7.83 14.03
CA GLN A 163 4.38 -7.14 14.80
C GLN A 163 4.11 -5.63 14.86
N PHE A 164 3.77 -5.00 13.73
CA PHE A 164 3.42 -3.58 13.71
C PHE A 164 2.13 -3.29 14.48
N ALA A 165 1.07 -4.08 14.25
CA ALA A 165 -0.22 -3.89 14.89
C ALA A 165 -0.13 -4.02 16.42
N HIS A 166 0.65 -4.97 16.92
CA HIS A 166 0.88 -5.13 18.36
C HIS A 166 1.78 -4.01 18.92
N THR A 167 3.02 -3.92 18.44
CA THR A 167 4.06 -3.13 19.11
C THR A 167 4.00 -1.63 18.83
N GLN A 168 3.32 -1.22 17.76
CA GLN A 168 3.21 0.19 17.38
C GLN A 168 1.77 0.65 17.52
N VAL A 169 0.83 -0.03 16.88
CA VAL A 169 -0.56 0.42 16.86
C VAL A 169 -1.21 0.26 18.23
N ALA A 170 -1.25 -0.94 18.80
CA ALA A 170 -1.86 -1.18 20.11
C ALA A 170 -1.05 -0.56 21.27
N ASP A 171 0.29 -0.69 21.25
CA ASP A 171 1.12 -0.27 22.39
C ASP A 171 1.48 1.22 22.41
N GLN A 172 1.56 1.89 21.26
CA GLN A 172 2.11 3.25 21.18
C GLN A 172 1.12 4.26 20.59
N TYR A 173 0.28 3.86 19.63
CA TYR A 173 -0.58 4.79 18.89
C TYR A 173 -2.05 4.73 19.31
N THR A 174 -2.43 3.74 20.12
CA THR A 174 -3.79 3.61 20.66
C THR A 174 -3.86 4.24 22.03
N ASP A 175 -4.94 4.97 22.32
CA ASP A 175 -5.21 5.49 23.66
C ASP A 175 -5.21 4.36 24.69
N ALA A 176 -4.65 4.62 25.87
CA ALA A 176 -4.50 3.61 26.92
C ALA A 176 -5.84 2.95 27.31
N THR A 177 -6.96 3.69 27.25
CA THR A 177 -8.30 3.17 27.55
C THR A 177 -8.84 2.21 26.48
N ARG A 178 -8.35 2.32 25.24
CA ARG A 178 -8.74 1.47 24.09
C ARG A 178 -7.76 0.33 23.82
N ARG A 179 -6.57 0.35 24.41
CA ARG A 179 -5.57 -0.72 24.22
C ARG A 179 -6.09 -2.13 24.53
N PRO A 180 -6.90 -2.38 25.58
CA PRO A 180 -7.45 -3.72 25.82
C PRO A 180 -8.33 -4.23 24.66
N GLU A 181 -9.13 -3.37 24.06
CA GLU A 181 -9.97 -3.69 22.89
C GLU A 181 -9.10 -4.02 21.67
N ALA A 182 -8.07 -3.21 21.40
CA ALA A 182 -7.12 -3.46 20.32
C ALA A 182 -6.40 -4.81 20.47
N LEU A 183 -5.95 -5.15 21.69
CA LEU A 183 -5.31 -6.44 21.96
C LEU A 183 -6.29 -7.63 21.84
N SER A 184 -7.55 -7.44 22.25
CA SER A 184 -8.59 -8.47 22.05
C SER A 184 -8.79 -8.78 20.57
N LEU A 185 -8.92 -7.74 19.74
CA LEU A 185 -9.06 -7.86 18.29
C LEU A 185 -7.86 -8.59 17.66
N LEU A 186 -6.63 -8.27 18.08
CA LEU A 186 -5.44 -8.99 17.61
C LEU A 186 -5.44 -10.45 18.08
N GLY A 187 -5.88 -10.72 19.31
CA GLY A 187 -6.06 -12.08 19.83
C GLY A 187 -7.06 -12.90 19.01
N ASP A 188 -8.20 -12.32 18.64
CA ASP A 188 -9.18 -12.94 17.74
C ASP A 188 -8.58 -13.23 16.36
N THR A 189 -7.86 -12.26 15.81
CA THR A 189 -7.18 -12.38 14.51
C THR A 189 -6.16 -13.53 14.52
N CYS A 190 -5.35 -13.63 15.57
CA CYS A 190 -4.39 -14.72 15.74
C CYS A 190 -5.08 -16.09 15.88
N ARG A 191 -6.21 -16.17 16.60
CA ARG A 191 -6.99 -17.42 16.70
C ARG A 191 -7.54 -17.87 15.34
N ASP A 192 -8.02 -16.95 14.51
CA ASP A 192 -8.50 -17.28 13.16
C ASP A 192 -7.35 -17.76 12.26
N LEU A 193 -6.18 -17.11 12.34
CA LEU A 193 -4.97 -17.54 11.63
C LEU A 193 -4.54 -18.97 12.02
N LEU A 194 -4.57 -19.29 13.32
CA LEU A 194 -4.22 -20.63 13.81
C LEU A 194 -5.21 -21.69 13.33
N ARG A 195 -6.52 -21.43 13.42
CA ARG A 195 -7.55 -22.38 12.95
C ARG A 195 -7.39 -22.74 11.48
N ARG A 196 -6.98 -21.79 10.63
CA ARG A 196 -6.70 -22.05 9.21
C ARG A 196 -5.50 -22.96 8.97
N THR A 197 -4.54 -23.01 9.90
CA THR A 197 -3.37 -23.90 9.77
C THR A 197 -3.65 -25.34 10.18
N GLU A 198 -4.81 -25.60 10.78
CA GLU A 198 -5.26 -26.93 11.20
C GLU A 198 -6.00 -27.69 10.08
N ASP A 199 -6.50 -26.97 9.07
CA ASP A 199 -7.18 -27.49 7.85
C ASP A 199 -6.18 -27.76 6.71
#